data_AF-A0A930HZN6-F1
#
_entry.id   AF-A0A930HZN6-F1
#
_cell.length_a   1.000
_cell.length_b   1.000
_cell.length_c   1.000
_cell.angle_alpha   90.00
_cell.angle_beta   90.00
_cell.angle_gamma   90.00
#
_symmetry.space_group_name_H-M   'P 1'
#
loop_
_entity.id
_entity.type
_entity.pdbx_description
1 polymer ?
#
loop_
_entity_poly.entity_id
_entity_poly.type
_entity_poly.pdbx_seq_one_letter_code
_entity_poly.pdbx_strand_id
1 'polypeptide(L)'
;MSLQDILDHRRAVRHYDPARPIDAGVVKRCIELASLAPTSSNMQLWEAFHVTDKTVLGKLAHACLDQRSARTAQQIVVFVTRQSLYKQHAKAILDAAIDDINRNSPEEKKEKHMKLQRAYYAKLIPFIYSRCFGLWGLVRKVLAQCIGLSRPIIRQVSEGDVRICVHKSCALVAQPFMLAMREAGYDT
;
A
#
# COMPACT_ATOMS: atom_id res chain seq x y z
N MET A 1 -21.88 0.17 15.01
CA MET A 1 -21.59 1.58 14.68
C MET A 1 -21.75 1.71 13.17
N SER A 2 -22.48 2.70 12.66
CA SER A 2 -22.56 2.89 11.21
C SER A 2 -21.23 3.45 10.67
N LEU A 3 -21.00 3.37 9.35
CA LEU A 3 -19.84 4.02 8.74
C LEU A 3 -19.83 5.54 9.02
N GLN A 4 -20.99 6.18 8.97
CA GLN A 4 -21.12 7.60 9.26
C GLN A 4 -20.68 7.91 10.70
N ASP A 5 -21.14 7.13 11.68
CA ASP A 5 -20.73 7.30 13.08
C ASP A 5 -19.21 7.15 13.25
N ILE A 6 -18.58 6.19 12.56
CA ILE A 6 -17.13 6.00 12.59
C ILE A 6 -16.42 7.25 12.08
N LEU A 7 -16.87 7.80 10.94
CA LEU A 7 -16.27 8.95 10.29
C LEU A 7 -16.42 10.24 11.12
N ASP A 8 -17.59 10.43 11.74
CA ASP A 8 -17.88 11.62 12.56
C ASP A 8 -17.07 11.63 13.86
N HIS A 9 -16.79 10.47 14.45
CA HIS A 9 -16.10 10.38 15.72
C HIS A 9 -14.58 10.22 15.60
N ARG A 10 -14.08 9.64 14.51
CA ARG A 10 -12.65 9.43 14.30
C ARG A 10 -11.95 10.78 14.17
N ARG A 11 -10.90 10.96 14.95
CA ARG A 11 -10.06 12.15 14.96
C ARG A 11 -8.61 11.77 15.23
N ALA A 12 -7.68 12.64 14.87
CA ALA A 12 -6.26 12.43 15.17
C ALA A 12 -6.01 12.62 16.68
N VAL A 13 -5.94 11.54 17.44
CA VAL A 13 -5.73 11.59 18.90
C VAL A 13 -4.26 11.87 19.21
N ARG A 14 -4.02 12.82 20.13
CA ARG A 14 -2.67 13.32 20.45
C ARG A 14 -2.18 12.97 21.86
N HIS A 15 -3.02 12.34 22.66
CA HIS A 15 -2.73 11.94 24.02
C HIS A 15 -3.55 10.70 24.35
N TYR A 16 -2.86 9.59 24.64
CA TYR A 16 -3.48 8.31 24.93
C TYR A 16 -3.48 8.03 26.44
N ASP A 17 -4.57 7.46 26.93
CA ASP A 17 -4.73 7.11 28.34
C ASP A 17 -3.93 5.83 28.65
N PRO A 18 -2.93 5.87 29.57
CA PRO A 18 -2.18 4.68 29.96
C PRO A 18 -3.00 3.65 30.75
N ALA A 19 -4.14 4.05 31.34
CA ALA A 19 -5.00 3.17 32.11
C ALA A 19 -5.96 2.32 31.25
N ARG A 20 -6.02 2.59 29.93
CA ARG A 20 -6.89 1.87 28.99
C ARG A 20 -6.07 1.00 28.03
N PRO A 21 -5.68 -0.22 28.43
CA PRO A 21 -4.88 -1.09 27.58
C PRO A 21 -5.62 -1.47 26.29
N ILE A 22 -4.85 -1.61 25.20
CA ILE A 22 -5.37 -2.09 23.91
C ILE A 22 -4.83 -3.49 23.61
N ASP A 23 -5.71 -4.36 23.10
CA ASP A 23 -5.37 -5.73 22.71
C ASP A 23 -4.62 -5.74 21.36
N ALA A 24 -3.39 -6.29 21.37
CA ALA A 24 -2.57 -6.45 20.17
C ALA A 24 -3.23 -7.34 19.10
N GLY A 25 -4.04 -8.33 19.49
CA GLY A 25 -4.80 -9.18 18.58
C GLY A 25 -5.88 -8.40 17.82
N VAL A 26 -6.53 -7.42 18.46
CA VAL A 26 -7.47 -6.50 17.79
C VAL A 26 -6.72 -5.64 16.76
N VAL A 27 -5.56 -5.09 17.11
CA VAL A 27 -4.76 -4.26 16.20
C VAL A 27 -4.28 -5.07 14.99
N LYS A 28 -3.84 -6.32 15.19
CA LYS A 28 -3.49 -7.25 14.11
C LYS A 28 -4.67 -7.50 13.17
N ARG A 29 -5.87 -7.76 13.69
CA ARG A 29 -7.09 -7.90 12.86
C ARG A 29 -7.39 -6.64 12.06
N CYS A 30 -7.19 -5.45 12.65
CA CYS A 30 -7.36 -4.19 11.92
C CYS A 30 -6.35 -4.03 10.77
N ILE A 31 -5.11 -4.50 10.93
CA ILE A 31 -4.10 -4.53 9.86
C ILE A 31 -4.50 -5.52 8.76
N GLU A 32 -5.04 -6.70 9.13
CA GLU A 32 -5.55 -7.69 8.17
C GLU A 32 -6.71 -7.11 7.35
N LEU A 33 -7.65 -6.41 7.98
CA LEU A 33 -8.73 -5.70 7.28
C LEU A 33 -8.18 -4.61 6.35
N ALA A 34 -7.15 -3.89 6.78
CA ALA A 34 -6.50 -2.88 5.95
C ALA A 34 -5.90 -3.45 4.66
N SER A 35 -5.49 -4.71 4.65
CA SER A 35 -4.97 -5.38 3.46
C SER A 35 -5.99 -5.55 2.33
N LEU A 36 -7.28 -5.41 2.64
CA LEU A 36 -8.36 -5.44 1.64
C LEU A 36 -8.45 -4.13 0.83
N ALA A 37 -7.69 -3.09 1.21
CA ALA A 37 -7.67 -1.83 0.47
C ALA A 37 -7.11 -2.03 -0.95
N PRO A 38 -7.74 -1.47 -1.99
CA PRO A 38 -7.21 -1.54 -3.34
C PRO A 38 -5.91 -0.73 -3.45
N THR A 39 -4.92 -1.28 -4.15
CA THR A 39 -3.66 -0.61 -4.45
C THR A 39 -3.42 -0.56 -5.96
N SER A 40 -2.59 0.39 -6.43
CA SER A 40 -2.29 0.51 -7.85
C SER A 40 -1.78 -0.82 -8.41
N SER A 41 -2.42 -1.30 -9.49
CA SER A 41 -2.10 -2.57 -10.14
C SER A 41 -2.17 -3.79 -9.20
N ASN A 42 -2.90 -3.69 -8.09
CA ASN A 42 -2.93 -4.68 -7.01
C ASN A 42 -1.53 -5.05 -6.48
N MET A 43 -0.54 -4.16 -6.63
CA MET A 43 0.86 -4.51 -6.35
C MET A 43 1.15 -4.68 -4.86
N GLN A 44 0.31 -4.12 -3.98
CA GLN A 44 0.42 -4.28 -2.52
C GLN A 44 1.84 -4.05 -1.99
N LEU A 45 2.52 -3.00 -2.48
CA LEU A 45 3.92 -2.69 -2.16
C LEU A 45 4.04 -1.92 -0.86
N TRP A 46 3.56 -2.51 0.23
CA TRP A 46 3.59 -1.94 1.57
C TRP A 46 3.79 -3.03 2.62
N GLU A 47 4.25 -2.63 3.80
CA GLU A 47 4.29 -3.46 5.01
C GLU A 47 3.78 -2.61 6.18
N ALA A 48 3.25 -3.29 7.21
CA ALA A 48 2.90 -2.67 8.48
C ALA A 48 3.70 -3.34 9.61
N PHE A 49 4.48 -2.55 10.33
CA PHE A 49 5.17 -3.00 11.53
C PHE A 49 4.37 -2.64 12.76
N HIS A 50 3.81 -3.64 13.42
CA HIS A 50 3.11 -3.47 14.69
C HIS A 50 4.09 -3.59 15.85
N VAL A 51 4.37 -2.46 16.51
CA VAL A 51 5.37 -2.35 17.57
C VAL A 51 4.68 -2.22 18.92
N THR A 52 4.98 -3.17 19.81
CA THR A 52 4.47 -3.24 21.19
C THR A 52 5.58 -3.18 22.24
N ASP A 53 6.83 -3.48 21.85
CA ASP A 53 7.99 -3.42 22.74
C ASP A 53 8.25 -1.99 23.23
N LYS A 54 8.33 -1.81 24.55
CA LYS A 54 8.46 -0.49 25.18
C LYS A 54 9.79 0.19 24.86
N THR A 55 10.86 -0.57 24.67
CA THR A 55 12.18 -0.03 24.32
C THR A 55 12.17 0.52 22.89
N VAL A 56 11.58 -0.23 21.95
CA VAL A 56 11.43 0.20 20.56
C VAL A 56 10.47 1.38 20.45
N LEU A 57 9.36 1.37 21.20
CA LEU A 57 8.43 2.51 21.27
C LEU A 57 9.12 3.78 21.77
N GLY A 58 9.98 3.69 22.78
CA GLY A 58 10.78 4.83 23.24
C GLY A 58 11.68 5.41 22.15
N LYS A 59 12.35 4.55 21.37
CA LYS A 59 13.18 4.97 20.23
C LYS A 59 12.33 5.59 19.10
N LEU A 60 11.16 5.01 18.81
CA LEU A 60 10.22 5.54 17.81
C LEU A 60 9.69 6.91 18.23
N ALA A 61 9.34 7.10 19.50
CA ALA A 61 8.86 8.38 20.00
C ALA A 61 9.91 9.49 19.77
N HIS A 62 11.18 9.21 20.06
CA HIS A 62 12.27 10.15 19.77
C HIS A 62 12.44 10.42 18.27
N ALA A 63 12.40 9.38 17.43
CA ALA A 63 12.43 9.53 15.97
C ALA A 63 11.23 10.33 15.42
N CYS A 64 10.10 10.30 16.13
CA CYS A 64 8.93 11.13 15.88
C CYS A 64 9.01 12.52 16.54
N LEU A 65 10.22 13.04 16.81
CA LEU A 65 10.46 14.36 17.41
C LEU A 65 9.81 14.50 18.80
N ASP A 66 9.79 13.41 19.57
CA ASP A 66 9.25 13.34 20.92
C ASP A 66 7.78 13.81 21.04
N GLN A 67 7.02 13.71 19.94
CA GLN A 67 5.62 14.07 19.89
C GLN A 67 4.80 13.32 20.96
N ARG A 68 3.91 14.04 21.66
CA ARG A 68 3.08 13.48 22.73
C ARG A 68 2.26 12.26 22.28
N SER A 69 1.76 12.25 21.04
CA SER A 69 1.06 11.09 20.47
C SER A 69 1.93 9.84 20.47
N ALA A 70 3.17 9.94 19.96
CA ALA A 70 4.10 8.82 19.90
C ALA A 70 4.62 8.39 21.29
N ARG A 71 4.82 9.35 22.21
CA ARG A 71 5.26 9.07 23.59
C ARG A 71 4.21 8.36 24.44
N THR A 72 2.93 8.66 24.21
CA THR A 72 1.82 8.14 25.03
C THR A 72 1.11 6.95 24.41
N ALA A 73 1.30 6.73 23.10
CA ALA A 73 0.79 5.55 22.42
C ALA A 73 1.32 4.26 23.07
N GLN A 74 0.41 3.34 23.34
CA GLN A 74 0.76 2.06 23.97
C GLN A 74 1.31 1.05 22.95
N GLN A 75 0.94 1.21 21.68
CA GLN A 75 1.38 0.44 20.52
C GLN A 75 1.46 1.40 19.32
N ILE A 76 2.38 1.16 18.37
CA ILE A 76 2.51 1.96 17.14
C ILE A 76 2.48 1.01 15.94
N VAL A 77 1.71 1.37 14.91
CA VAL A 77 1.75 0.70 13.60
C VAL A 77 2.46 1.59 12.60
N VAL A 78 3.60 1.14 12.08
CA VAL A 78 4.41 1.88 11.10
C VAL A 78 4.14 1.30 9.71
N PHE A 79 3.43 2.06 8.89
CA PHE A 79 3.25 1.73 7.47
C PHE A 79 4.44 2.20 6.65
N VAL A 80 4.98 1.29 5.84
CA VAL A 80 6.13 1.59 4.98
C VAL A 80 5.88 1.13 3.56
N THR A 81 6.49 1.81 2.60
CA THR A 81 6.46 1.40 1.20
C THR A 81 7.54 0.37 0.90
N ARG A 82 7.22 -0.60 0.05
CA ARG A 82 8.10 -1.69 -0.40
C ARG A 82 8.25 -1.75 -1.90
N GLN A 83 8.52 -0.60 -2.52
CA GLN A 83 8.69 -0.52 -3.97
C GLN A 83 9.75 -1.49 -4.49
N SER A 84 10.78 -1.83 -3.71
CA SER A 84 11.81 -2.83 -4.07
C SER A 84 11.25 -4.22 -4.39
N LEU A 85 10.11 -4.60 -3.83
CA LEU A 85 9.50 -5.93 -4.00
C LEU A 85 8.64 -6.06 -5.27
N TYR A 86 8.62 -5.02 -6.14
CA TYR A 86 7.72 -5.01 -7.30
C TYR A 86 7.88 -6.24 -8.21
N LYS A 87 9.09 -6.79 -8.40
CA LYS A 87 9.28 -7.97 -9.24
C LYS A 87 8.62 -9.21 -8.64
N GLN A 88 8.80 -9.41 -7.34
CA GLN A 88 8.24 -10.54 -6.61
C GLN A 88 6.71 -10.47 -6.61
N HIS A 89 6.15 -9.30 -6.31
CA HIS A 89 4.70 -9.11 -6.27
C HIS A 89 4.09 -9.24 -7.66
N ALA A 90 4.68 -8.63 -8.70
CA ALA A 90 4.20 -8.78 -10.07
C ALA A 90 4.19 -10.25 -10.53
N LYS A 91 5.22 -11.03 -10.16
CA LYS A 91 5.26 -12.47 -10.46
C LYS A 91 4.12 -13.21 -9.74
N ALA A 92 3.98 -13.01 -8.43
CA ALA A 92 2.94 -13.68 -7.65
C ALA A 92 1.52 -13.37 -8.17
N ILE A 93 1.27 -12.10 -8.54
CA ILE A 93 -0.01 -11.69 -9.14
C ILE A 93 -0.22 -12.35 -10.50
N LEU A 94 0.81 -12.40 -11.34
CA LEU A 94 0.72 -13.05 -12.65
C LEU A 94 0.43 -14.55 -12.52
N ASP A 95 1.12 -15.25 -11.62
CA ASP A 95 0.91 -16.68 -11.38
C ASP A 95 -0.54 -16.92 -10.93
N ALA A 96 -1.02 -16.19 -9.93
CA ALA A 96 -2.39 -16.28 -9.45
C ALA A 96 -3.44 -15.95 -10.53
N ALA A 97 -3.16 -14.94 -11.38
CA ALA A 97 -4.04 -14.59 -12.48
C ALA A 97 -4.09 -15.68 -13.56
N ILE A 98 -2.97 -16.34 -13.85
CA ILE A 98 -2.92 -17.48 -14.78
C ILE A 98 -3.72 -18.66 -14.21
N ASP A 99 -3.55 -18.98 -12.93
CA ASP A 99 -4.28 -20.05 -12.27
C ASP A 99 -5.80 -19.79 -12.24
N ASP A 100 -6.21 -18.54 -11.99
CA ASP A 100 -7.61 -18.12 -12.09
C ASP A 100 -8.17 -18.26 -13.51
N ILE A 101 -7.45 -17.77 -14.52
CA ILE A 101 -7.85 -17.88 -15.93
C ILE A 101 -8.03 -19.35 -16.34
N ASN A 102 -7.10 -20.22 -15.93
CA ASN A 102 -7.17 -21.65 -16.24
C ASN A 102 -8.41 -22.33 -15.64
N ARG A 103 -8.85 -21.90 -14.45
CA ARG A 103 -10.03 -22.48 -13.76
C ARG A 103 -11.35 -21.90 -14.28
N ASN A 104 -11.37 -20.61 -14.59
CA ASN A 104 -12.63 -19.86 -14.70
C ASN A 104 -12.93 -19.27 -16.10
N SER A 105 -11.95 -19.18 -17.00
CA SER A 105 -12.17 -18.61 -18.34
C SER A 105 -12.54 -19.68 -19.39
N PRO A 106 -13.37 -19.33 -20.40
CA PRO A 106 -13.60 -20.18 -21.58
C PRO A 106 -12.31 -20.48 -22.34
N GLU A 107 -12.18 -21.69 -22.88
CA GLU A 107 -10.94 -22.18 -23.49
C GLU A 107 -10.45 -21.29 -24.63
N GLU A 108 -11.35 -20.81 -25.49
CA GLU A 108 -11.00 -19.94 -26.60
C GLU A 108 -10.48 -18.54 -26.17
N LYS A 109 -10.71 -18.14 -24.91
CA LYS A 109 -10.28 -16.85 -24.37
C LYS A 109 -9.04 -16.95 -23.47
N LYS A 110 -8.71 -18.13 -22.96
CA LYS A 110 -7.60 -18.33 -22.01
C LYS A 110 -6.28 -17.76 -22.52
N GLU A 111 -5.88 -18.12 -23.74
CA GLU A 111 -4.61 -17.67 -24.31
C GLU A 111 -4.55 -16.13 -24.40
N LYS A 112 -5.62 -15.52 -24.90
CA LYS A 112 -5.74 -14.06 -25.01
C LYS A 112 -5.62 -13.38 -23.64
N HIS A 113 -6.33 -13.87 -22.63
CA HIS A 113 -6.29 -13.33 -21.28
C HIS A 113 -4.90 -13.49 -20.65
N MET A 114 -4.29 -14.67 -20.76
CA MET A 114 -2.94 -14.92 -20.25
C MET A 114 -1.90 -14.03 -20.93
N LYS A 115 -2.02 -13.81 -22.25
CA LYS A 115 -1.14 -12.89 -22.99
C LYS A 115 -1.25 -11.47 -22.47
N LEU A 116 -2.46 -11.00 -22.16
CA LEU A 116 -2.69 -9.68 -21.58
C LEU A 116 -2.05 -9.57 -20.19
N GLN A 117 -2.25 -10.56 -19.32
CA GLN A 117 -1.66 -10.58 -17.97
C GLN A 117 -0.12 -10.58 -18.04
N ARG A 118 0.47 -11.40 -18.92
CA ARG A 118 1.92 -11.43 -19.14
C ARG A 118 2.44 -10.09 -19.67
N ALA A 119 1.74 -9.47 -20.62
CA ALA A 119 2.14 -8.16 -21.15
C ALA A 119 2.15 -7.09 -20.03
N TYR A 120 1.19 -7.16 -19.11
CA TYR A 120 1.09 -6.22 -18.00
C TYR A 120 2.14 -6.51 -16.91
N TYR A 121 2.05 -7.66 -16.25
CA TYR A 121 2.85 -7.95 -15.05
C TYR A 121 4.27 -8.42 -15.35
N ALA A 122 4.52 -9.11 -16.47
CA ALA A 122 5.89 -9.55 -16.81
C ALA A 122 6.68 -8.53 -17.63
N LYS A 123 6.02 -7.57 -18.29
CA LYS A 123 6.70 -6.57 -19.15
C LYS A 123 6.48 -5.14 -18.68
N LEU A 124 5.23 -4.66 -18.66
CA LEU A 124 4.95 -3.25 -18.38
C LEU A 124 5.32 -2.86 -16.95
N ILE A 125 4.92 -3.65 -15.94
CA ILE A 125 5.24 -3.36 -14.54
C ILE A 125 6.77 -3.31 -14.33
N PRO A 126 7.57 -4.30 -14.76
CA PRO A 126 9.02 -4.20 -14.67
C PRO A 126 9.61 -3.01 -15.42
N PHE A 127 9.08 -2.68 -16.61
CA PHE A 127 9.51 -1.51 -17.36
C PHE A 127 9.25 -0.21 -16.60
N ILE A 128 8.07 -0.03 -16.00
CA ILE A 128 7.69 1.20 -15.28
C ILE A 128 8.34 1.30 -13.89
N TYR A 129 8.50 0.18 -13.17
CA TYR A 129 8.97 0.19 -11.78
C TYR A 129 10.50 0.06 -11.65
N SER A 130 11.21 -0.28 -12.72
CA SER A 130 12.68 -0.30 -12.75
C SER A 130 13.27 1.09 -12.50
N ARG A 131 14.47 1.11 -11.90
CA ARG A 131 15.15 2.31 -11.45
C ARG A 131 16.61 2.30 -11.91
N CYS A 132 17.13 3.48 -12.25
CA CYS A 132 18.53 3.73 -12.56
C CYS A 132 18.82 5.21 -12.27
N PHE A 133 18.88 5.57 -10.98
CA PHE A 133 19.20 6.92 -10.50
C PHE A 133 18.41 8.06 -11.18
N GLY A 134 17.17 7.80 -11.60
CA GLY A 134 16.32 8.77 -12.31
C GLY A 134 16.51 8.83 -13.83
N LEU A 135 17.65 8.39 -14.37
CA LEU A 135 17.94 8.41 -15.81
C LEU A 135 16.94 7.56 -16.59
N TRP A 136 16.64 6.36 -16.07
CA TRP A 136 15.65 5.48 -16.69
C TRP A 136 14.23 6.07 -16.64
N GLY A 137 13.89 6.77 -15.57
CA GLY A 137 12.64 7.53 -15.47
C GLY A 137 12.54 8.65 -16.50
N LEU A 138 13.64 9.33 -16.83
CA LEU A 138 13.67 10.36 -17.86
C LEU A 138 13.42 9.78 -19.25
N VAL A 139 14.07 8.65 -19.59
CA VAL A 139 13.84 7.93 -20.85
C VAL A 139 12.37 7.58 -21.01
N ARG A 140 11.74 6.99 -19.98
CA ARG A 140 10.30 6.68 -19.99
C ARG A 140 9.44 7.91 -20.19
N LYS A 141 9.79 9.03 -19.53
CA LYS A 141 9.04 10.28 -19.63
C LYS A 141 9.09 10.85 -21.05
N VAL A 142 10.27 10.89 -21.67
CA VAL A 142 10.42 11.32 -23.07
C VAL A 142 9.59 10.44 -24.00
N LEU A 143 9.73 9.11 -23.88
CA LEU A 143 8.93 8.16 -24.66
C LEU A 143 7.42 8.40 -24.50
N ALA A 144 6.94 8.58 -23.27
CA ALA A 144 5.54 8.83 -22.98
C ALA A 144 5.05 10.20 -23.49
N GLN A 145 5.90 11.23 -23.51
CA GLN A 145 5.54 12.51 -24.14
C GLN A 145 5.41 12.37 -25.66
N CYS A 146 6.36 11.71 -26.32
CA CYS A 146 6.33 11.50 -27.76
C CYS A 146 5.11 10.67 -28.20
N ILE A 147 4.87 9.51 -27.57
CA ILE A 147 3.68 8.69 -27.86
C ILE A 147 2.40 9.47 -27.52
N GLY A 148 2.45 10.27 -26.46
CA GLY A 148 1.34 11.10 -26.00
C GLY A 148 0.87 12.15 -27.01
N LEU A 149 1.67 12.50 -28.02
CA LEU A 149 1.27 13.42 -29.09
C LEU A 149 0.26 12.78 -30.04
N SER A 150 0.38 11.47 -30.28
CA SER A 150 -0.46 10.76 -31.25
C SER A 150 -1.63 9.99 -30.61
N ARG A 151 -1.58 9.72 -29.29
CA ARG A 151 -2.67 9.03 -28.58
C ARG A 151 -2.68 9.29 -27.07
N PRO A 152 -3.84 9.14 -26.40
CA PRO A 152 -3.94 9.23 -24.94
C PRO A 152 -3.14 8.12 -24.24
N ILE A 153 -2.22 8.50 -23.35
CA ILE A 153 -1.47 7.60 -22.46
C ILE A 153 -1.09 8.30 -21.15
N ILE A 154 -0.73 7.52 -20.12
CA ILE A 154 -0.14 8.03 -18.88
C ILE A 154 1.23 8.63 -19.17
N ARG A 155 1.46 9.86 -18.73
CA ARG A 155 2.72 10.59 -18.95
C ARG A 155 3.59 10.74 -17.70
N GLN A 156 3.01 10.54 -16.52
CA GLN A 156 3.70 10.54 -15.22
C GLN A 156 4.33 9.17 -14.96
N VAL A 157 5.46 8.91 -15.62
CA VAL A 157 6.18 7.61 -15.60
C VAL A 157 7.63 7.73 -15.13
N SER A 158 7.99 8.85 -14.50
CA SER A 158 9.30 9.01 -13.88
C SER A 158 9.44 8.15 -12.63
N GLU A 159 10.67 7.95 -12.15
CA GLU A 159 10.87 7.24 -10.87
C GLU A 159 10.18 7.93 -9.69
N GLY A 160 10.14 9.27 -9.70
CA GLY A 160 9.43 10.06 -8.69
C GLY A 160 7.92 9.84 -8.74
N ASP A 161 7.35 9.76 -9.94
CA ASP A 161 5.91 9.49 -10.13
C ASP A 161 5.54 8.11 -9.59
N VAL A 162 6.34 7.09 -9.87
CA VAL A 162 6.11 5.73 -9.35
C VAL A 162 6.26 5.71 -7.84
N ARG A 163 7.26 6.39 -7.27
CA ARG A 163 7.42 6.51 -5.81
C ARG A 163 6.16 7.13 -5.18
N ILE A 164 5.65 8.23 -5.74
CA ILE A 164 4.40 8.87 -5.28
C ILE A 164 3.23 7.89 -5.36
N CYS A 165 3.09 7.12 -6.45
CA CYS A 165 2.04 6.13 -6.61
C CYS A 165 2.08 5.06 -5.50
N VAL A 166 3.26 4.58 -5.15
CA VAL A 166 3.43 3.59 -4.06
C VAL A 166 3.07 4.20 -2.71
N HIS A 167 3.48 5.44 -2.42
CA HIS A 167 3.07 6.11 -1.18
C HIS A 167 1.56 6.36 -1.10
N LYS A 168 0.92 6.79 -2.21
CA LYS A 168 -0.53 6.95 -2.26
C LYS A 168 -1.25 5.63 -2.00
N SER A 169 -0.78 4.53 -2.60
CA SER A 169 -1.33 3.19 -2.35
C SER A 169 -1.19 2.78 -0.88
N CYS A 170 -0.04 3.07 -0.25
CA CYS A 170 0.18 2.81 1.16
C CYS A 170 -0.72 3.67 2.08
N ALA A 171 -0.96 4.93 1.73
CA ALA A 171 -1.89 5.79 2.45
C ALA A 171 -3.35 5.29 2.34
N LEU A 172 -3.75 4.77 1.18
CA LEU A 172 -5.05 4.13 0.98
C LEU A 172 -5.24 2.87 1.83
N VAL A 173 -4.17 2.16 2.18
CA VAL A 173 -4.21 1.03 3.12
C VAL A 173 -4.33 1.52 4.57
N ALA A 174 -3.60 2.57 4.94
CA ALA A 174 -3.65 3.12 6.29
C ALA A 174 -5.05 3.67 6.66
N GLN A 175 -5.82 4.14 5.67
CA GLN A 175 -7.17 4.68 5.89
C GLN A 175 -8.16 3.62 6.44
N PRO A 176 -8.38 2.45 5.81
CA PRO A 176 -9.17 1.37 6.39
C PRO A 176 -8.65 0.84 7.72
N PHE A 177 -7.33 0.83 7.95
CA PHE A 177 -6.79 0.51 9.27
C PHE A 177 -7.33 1.45 10.35
N MET A 178 -7.28 2.77 10.11
CA MET A 178 -7.81 3.76 11.05
C MET A 178 -9.33 3.64 11.27
N LEU A 179 -10.08 3.24 10.23
CA LEU A 179 -11.52 2.99 10.34
C LEU A 179 -11.82 1.73 11.17
N ALA A 180 -11.10 0.64 10.91
CA ALA A 180 -11.23 -0.62 11.65
C ALA A 180 -10.84 -0.46 13.12
N MET A 181 -9.79 0.30 13.42
CA MET A 181 -9.42 0.66 14.79
C MET A 181 -10.55 1.39 15.50
N ARG A 182 -11.19 2.34 14.82
CA ARG A 182 -12.32 3.09 15.38
C ARG A 182 -13.56 2.22 15.57
N GLU A 183 -13.87 1.34 14.62
CA GLU A 183 -14.95 0.35 14.74
C GLU A 183 -14.73 -0.56 15.96
N ALA A 184 -13.48 -0.95 16.24
CA ALA A 184 -13.10 -1.72 17.41
C ALA A 184 -13.10 -0.92 18.73
N GLY A 185 -13.45 0.37 18.69
CA GLY A 185 -13.50 1.24 19.86
C GLY A 185 -12.16 1.85 20.29
N TYR A 186 -11.14 1.77 19.43
CA TYR A 186 -9.82 2.36 19.67
C TYR A 186 -9.63 3.67 18.90
N ASP A 187 -8.65 4.46 19.32
CA ASP A 187 -8.26 5.70 18.67
C ASP A 187 -6.87 5.57 18.01
N THR A 188 -6.63 6.39 16.98
CA THR A 188 -5.39 6.44 16.18
C THR A 188 -4.89 7.86 15.96
#